data_AF-A0A6B2C1H9-F1
#
_entry.id   AF-A0A6B2C1H9-F1
#
_cell.length_a   1.000
_cell.length_b   1.000
_cell.length_c   1.000
_cell.angle_alpha   90.00
_cell.angle_beta   90.00
_cell.angle_gamma   90.00
#
_symmetry.space_group_name_H-M   'P 1'
#
loop_
_entity.id
_entity.type
_entity.pdbx_description
1 polymer ?
#
loop_
_entity_poly.entity_id
_entity_poly.type
_entity_poly.pdbx_seq_one_letter_code
_entity_poly.pdbx_strand_id
1 'polypeptide(L)'
;MKCINCAYYRQHPIYDFIGYCEKKGSVVFPEESCKDAISIVKEETEKLFENYGWAYCIECGSVLFDRNELDKHISLGHSLTQKFLEDEVAIYESPGGD
;
A
#
# COMPACT_ATOMS: atom_id res chain seq x y z
N MET A 1 -8.04 -7.75 -12.15
CA MET A 1 -7.84 -7.59 -10.69
C MET A 1 -7.88 -6.10 -10.37
N LYS A 2 -8.47 -5.72 -9.23
CA LYS A 2 -8.56 -4.31 -8.82
C LYS A 2 -7.19 -3.77 -8.39
N CYS A 3 -6.94 -2.49 -8.61
CA CYS A 3 -5.69 -1.82 -8.22
C CYS A 3 -5.41 -1.95 -6.73
N ILE A 4 -6.44 -1.87 -5.88
CA ILE A 4 -6.32 -2.01 -4.42
C ILE A 4 -5.68 -3.33 -3.96
N ASN A 5 -5.75 -4.39 -4.78
CA ASN A 5 -5.18 -5.71 -4.49
C ASN A 5 -3.85 -5.96 -5.23
N CYS A 6 -3.30 -4.93 -5.87
CA CYS A 6 -2.09 -5.03 -6.68
C CYS A 6 -0.83 -4.69 -5.85
N ALA A 7 0.25 -5.46 -5.98
CA ALA A 7 1.50 -5.18 -5.25
C ALA A 7 2.19 -3.85 -5.64
N TYR A 8 1.85 -3.29 -6.82
CA TYR A 8 2.33 -1.98 -7.28
C TYR A 8 1.49 -0.80 -6.77
N TYR A 9 0.37 -1.08 -6.10
CA TYR A 9 -0.51 -0.03 -5.59
C TYR A 9 0.01 0.52 -4.27
N ARG A 10 0.05 1.84 -4.17
CA ARG A 10 0.41 2.60 -2.98
C ARG A 10 -0.79 3.43 -2.61
N GLN A 11 -1.40 3.14 -1.46
CA GLN A 11 -2.56 3.90 -1.00
C GLN A 11 -2.12 5.29 -0.55
N HIS A 12 -2.91 6.31 -0.88
CA HIS A 12 -2.67 7.65 -0.36
C HIS A 12 -3.01 7.67 1.15
N PRO A 13 -2.11 8.18 2.03
CA PRO A 13 -2.29 8.08 3.48
C PRO A 13 -3.51 8.84 4.01
N ILE A 14 -3.93 9.90 3.33
CA ILE A 14 -5.06 10.76 3.73
C ILE A 14 -6.35 10.46 2.94
N TYR A 15 -6.21 10.00 1.69
CA TYR A 15 -7.32 9.96 0.73
C TYR A 15 -7.52 8.52 0.25
N ASP A 16 -8.33 7.76 0.96
CA ASP A 16 -8.55 6.32 0.72
C ASP A 16 -9.07 6.02 -0.71
N PHE A 17 -9.77 6.97 -1.34
CA PHE A 17 -10.33 6.85 -2.68
C PHE A 17 -9.32 7.00 -3.83
N ILE A 18 -8.06 7.35 -3.54
CA ILE A 18 -6.98 7.42 -4.54
C ILE A 18 -5.73 6.68 -4.05
N GLY A 19 -4.96 6.19 -5.02
CA GLY A 19 -3.61 5.73 -4.77
C GLY A 19 -2.73 5.96 -6.00
N TYR A 20 -1.55 5.37 -5.96
CA TYR A 20 -0.56 5.48 -7.01
C TYR A 20 -0.11 4.10 -7.46
N CYS A 21 0.08 3.95 -8.76
CA CYS A 21 0.64 2.74 -9.33
C CYS A 21 2.11 2.98 -9.67
N GLU A 22 3.03 2.39 -8.89
CA GLU A 22 4.48 2.52 -9.14
C GLU A 22 4.88 2.05 -10.54
N LYS A 23 4.21 1.01 -11.07
CA LYS A 23 4.50 0.48 -12.40
C LYS A 23 4.11 1.45 -13.52
N LYS A 24 3.02 2.19 -13.36
CA LYS A 24 2.54 3.17 -14.35
C LYS A 24 3.12 4.57 -14.13
N GLY A 25 3.58 4.86 -12.92
CA GLY A 25 4.00 6.19 -12.52
C GLY A 25 2.84 7.20 -12.41
N SER A 26 1.61 6.74 -12.15
CA SER A 26 0.40 7.57 -12.20
C SER A 26 -0.55 7.33 -11.03
N VAL A 27 -1.34 8.36 -10.70
CA VAL A 27 -2.49 8.22 -9.80
C VAL A 27 -3.52 7.28 -10.44
N VAL A 28 -4.06 6.37 -9.64
CA VAL A 28 -5.08 5.38 -10.03
C VAL A 28 -6.15 5.30 -8.94
N PHE A 29 -7.35 4.88 -9.33
CA PHE A 29 -8.40 4.62 -8.35
C PHE A 29 -8.33 3.17 -7.86
N PRO A 30 -8.61 2.89 -6.57
CA PRO A 30 -8.52 1.56 -5.98
C PRO A 30 -9.38 0.51 -6.70
N GLU A 31 -10.52 0.93 -7.21
CA GLU A 31 -11.50 0.08 -7.91
C GLU A 31 -11.19 -0.17 -9.39
N GLU A 32 -10.19 0.52 -9.97
CA GLU A 32 -9.81 0.31 -11.36
C GLU A 32 -9.24 -1.10 -11.58
N SER A 33 -9.56 -1.68 -12.73
CA SER A 33 -9.06 -3.00 -13.12
C SER A 33 -7.83 -2.88 -14.01
N CYS A 34 -6.74 -3.55 -13.62
CA CYS A 34 -5.51 -3.59 -14.40
C CYS A 34 -5.20 -5.02 -14.86
N LYS A 35 -4.74 -5.15 -16.12
CA LYS A 35 -4.30 -6.44 -16.71
C LYS A 35 -2.91 -6.86 -16.19
N ASP A 36 -2.10 -5.87 -15.85
CA ASP A 36 -0.75 -6.01 -15.32
C ASP A 36 -0.70 -6.11 -13.78
N ALA A 37 -1.86 -6.16 -13.13
CA ALA A 37 -1.93 -6.28 -11.69
C ALA A 37 -1.39 -7.64 -11.24
N ILE A 38 -0.46 -7.58 -10.29
CA ILE A 38 0.09 -8.76 -9.62
C ILE A 38 -0.45 -8.81 -8.19
N SER A 39 -0.85 -10.00 -7.76
CA SER A 39 -1.28 -10.23 -6.38
C SER A 39 -0.13 -9.94 -5.42
N ILE A 40 -0.44 -9.34 -4.28
CA ILE A 40 0.50 -9.32 -3.15
C ILE A 40 0.77 -10.77 -2.75
N VAL A 41 2.02 -11.20 -2.87
CA VAL A 41 2.41 -12.58 -2.56
C VAL A 41 2.66 -12.68 -1.06
N LYS A 42 2.12 -13.72 -0.41
CA LYS A 42 2.30 -13.99 1.04
C LYS A 42 3.75 -13.79 1.50
N GLU A 43 4.69 -14.30 0.72
CA GLU A 43 6.12 -14.29 1.06
C GLU A 43 6.72 -12.88 1.13
N GLU A 44 6.24 -11.94 0.29
CA GLU A 44 6.66 -10.54 0.34
C GLU A 44 6.11 -9.87 1.61
N THR A 45 4.86 -10.13 1.96
CA THR A 45 4.23 -9.61 3.18
C THR A 45 4.92 -10.12 4.44
N GLU A 46 5.31 -11.40 4.48
CA GLU A 46 6.03 -11.97 5.63
C GLU A 46 7.41 -11.36 5.79
N LYS A 47 8.19 -11.21 4.70
CA LYS A 47 9.50 -10.54 4.72
C LYS A 47 9.40 -9.09 5.17
N LEU A 48 8.38 -8.39 4.68
CA LEU A 48 8.07 -7.03 5.07
C LEU A 48 7.71 -6.96 6.57
N PHE A 49 6.89 -7.87 7.08
CA PHE A 49 6.53 -7.89 8.50
C PHE A 49 7.73 -8.20 9.40
N GLU A 50 8.63 -9.09 8.98
CA GLU A 50 9.87 -9.36 9.72
C GLU A 50 10.82 -8.16 9.78
N ASN A 51 10.85 -7.33 8.73
CA ASN A 51 11.71 -6.14 8.68
C ASN A 51 11.14 -4.94 9.47
N TYR A 52 9.83 -4.72 9.44
CA TYR A 52 9.21 -3.50 9.97
C TYR A 52 8.36 -3.74 11.22
N GLY A 53 7.95 -4.98 11.50
CA GLY A 53 7.16 -5.34 12.68
C GLY A 53 5.67 -5.00 12.62
N TRP A 54 5.15 -4.50 11.50
CA TRP A 54 3.74 -4.15 11.35
C TRP A 54 3.29 -4.30 9.89
N ALA A 55 2.02 -4.57 9.59
CA ALA A 55 1.47 -4.54 8.23
C ALA A 55 0.07 -3.94 8.23
N TYR A 56 -0.32 -3.23 7.17
CA TYR A 56 -1.65 -2.67 7.03
C TYR A 56 -2.55 -3.60 6.21
N CYS A 57 -3.72 -3.92 6.75
CA CYS A 57 -4.76 -4.63 6.01
C CYS A 57 -5.67 -3.62 5.31
N ILE A 58 -5.67 -3.68 3.98
CA ILE A 58 -6.45 -2.75 3.16
C ILE A 58 -7.96 -3.01 3.31
N GLU A 59 -8.36 -4.28 3.38
CA GLU A 59 -9.77 -4.67 3.54
C GLU A 59 -10.34 -4.32 4.92
N CYS A 60 -9.50 -4.35 5.96
CA CYS A 60 -9.93 -4.04 7.33
C CYS A 60 -9.66 -2.58 7.72
N GLY A 61 -8.95 -1.82 6.87
CA GLY A 61 -8.54 -0.45 7.17
C GLY A 61 -7.66 -0.33 8.43
N SER A 62 -6.95 -1.39 8.81
CA SER A 62 -6.35 -1.54 10.15
C SER A 62 -4.89 -1.98 10.09
N VAL A 63 -4.07 -1.45 11.00
CA VAL A 63 -2.67 -1.85 11.16
C VAL A 63 -2.59 -3.07 12.08
N LEU A 64 -1.88 -4.10 11.62
CA LEU A 64 -1.60 -5.35 12.31
C LEU A 64 -0.16 -5.29 12.84
N PHE A 65 0.02 -5.50 14.14
CA PHE A 65 1.34 -5.54 14.79
C PHE A 65 1.71 -6.94 15.28
N ASP A 66 0.77 -7.88 15.21
CA ASP A 66 0.92 -9.23 15.75
C ASP A 66 1.01 -10.26 14.61
N ARG A 67 1.96 -11.18 14.70
CA ARG A 67 2.20 -12.22 13.67
C ARG A 67 0.99 -13.15 13.54
N ASN A 68 0.29 -13.43 14.64
CA ASN A 68 -0.87 -14.31 14.64
C ASN A 68 -2.08 -13.64 13.96
N GLU A 69 -2.25 -12.33 14.16
CA GLU A 69 -3.25 -11.55 13.43
C GLU A 69 -2.90 -11.43 11.94
N LEU A 70 -1.62 -11.27 11.61
CA LEU A 70 -1.14 -11.28 10.23
C LEU A 70 -1.50 -12.59 9.51
N ASP A 71 -1.20 -13.75 10.11
CA ASP A 71 -1.45 -15.06 9.48
C ASP A 71 -2.95 -15.34 9.30
N LYS A 72 -3.80 -14.88 10.24
CA LYS A 72 -5.26 -14.93 10.05
C LYS A 72 -5.70 -14.13 8.84
N HIS A 73 -5.21 -12.91 8.68
CA HIS A 73 -5.58 -12.06 7.55
C HIS A 73 -5.08 -12.62 6.22
N ILE A 74 -3.86 -13.18 6.20
CA ILE A 74 -3.34 -13.92 5.04
C ILE A 74 -4.24 -15.11 4.71
N SER A 75 -4.66 -15.88 5.71
CA SER A 75 -5.54 -17.05 5.55
C SER A 75 -6.95 -16.68 5.08
N LEU A 76 -7.44 -15.49 5.46
CA LEU A 76 -8.68 -14.92 4.95
C LEU A 76 -8.54 -14.40 3.49
N GLY A 77 -7.33 -14.35 2.96
CA GLY A 77 -7.04 -13.82 1.63
C GLY A 77 -7.01 -12.29 1.58
N HIS A 78 -6.87 -11.63 2.74
CA HIS A 78 -6.83 -10.18 2.78
C HIS A 78 -5.56 -9.62 2.15
N SER A 79 -5.70 -8.49 1.47
CA SER A 79 -4.59 -7.74 0.89
C SER A 79 -3.87 -6.92 1.97
N LEU A 80 -2.62 -7.29 2.24
CA LEU A 80 -1.76 -6.66 3.25
C LEU A 80 -0.66 -5.84 2.57
N THR A 81 -0.48 -4.58 2.96
CA THR A 81 0.58 -3.72 2.45
C THR A 81 1.30 -3.02 3.60
N GLN A 82 2.55 -2.64 3.38
CA GLN A 82 3.25 -1.67 4.22
C GLN A 82 3.64 -0.43 3.42
N LYS A 83 3.36 -0.47 2.12
CA LYS A 83 3.82 0.52 1.18
C LYS A 83 2.67 1.49 0.93
N PHE A 84 2.72 2.58 1.65
CA PHE A 84 1.90 3.75 1.40
C PHE A 84 2.59 4.64 0.39
N LEU A 85 1.86 5.61 -0.16
CA LEU A 85 2.50 6.71 -0.85
C LEU A 85 3.43 7.40 0.14
N GLU A 86 4.73 7.33 -0.09
CA GLU A 86 5.67 8.16 0.65
C GLU A 86 5.43 9.60 0.20
N ASP A 87 5.17 10.49 1.16
CA ASP A 87 5.11 11.92 0.91
C ASP A 87 6.55 12.34 0.59
N GLU A 88 6.90 12.41 -0.69
CA GLU A 88 8.05 13.20 -1.12
C GLU A 88 7.69 14.62 -0.71
N VAL A 89 8.15 15.02 0.50
CA VAL A 89 7.99 16.36 1.05
C VAL A 89 8.32 17.30 -0.10
N ALA A 90 7.30 17.93 -0.66
CA ALA A 90 7.50 18.98 -1.63
C ALA A 90 8.38 19.99 -0.92
N ILE A 91 9.63 20.11 -1.37
CA ILE A 91 10.51 21.22 -1.02
C ILE A 91 9.80 22.45 -1.58
N TYR A 92 8.84 22.97 -0.81
CA TYR A 92 8.16 24.20 -1.14
C TYR A 92 9.21 25.28 -0.99
N GLU A 93 9.59 25.78 -2.16
CA GLU A 93 10.47 26.86 -2.54
C GLU A 93 11.19 27.62 -1.40
N SER A 94 12.51 27.74 -1.58
CA SER A 94 13.39 28.63 -0.81
C SER A 94 12.72 29.97 -0.50
N PRO A 95 12.93 30.57 0.69
CA PRO A 95 12.48 31.93 0.95
C PRO A 95 13.20 32.87 -0.03
N GLY A 96 12.52 33.23 -1.11
CA GLY A 96 12.89 34.39 -1.92
C GLY A 96 12.66 35.61 -1.06
N GLY A 97 13.71 36.05 -0.36
CA GLY A 97 13.73 37.37 0.23
C GLY A 97 13.73 38.42 -0.88
N ASP A 98 12.81 39.37 -0.76
CA ASP A 98 12.96 40.74 -1.26
C ASP A 98 12.67 41.69 -0.09
#